data_AF-A0A7C9J998-F1
#
_entry.id   AF-A0A7C9J998-F1
#
_cell.length_a   1.000
_cell.length_b   1.000
_cell.length_c   1.000
_cell.angle_alpha   90.00
_cell.angle_beta   90.00
_cell.angle_gamma   90.00
#
_symmetry.space_group_name_H-M   'P 1'
#
loop_
_entity.id
_entity.type
_entity.pdbx_description
1 polymer ?
#
loop_
_entity_poly.entity_id
_entity_poly.type
_entity_poly.pdbx_seq_one_letter_code
_entity_poly.pdbx_strand_id
1 'polypeptide(L)'
;MMKNVKRGVELILEVEWESSLAKHVDKHYCKVNVWRECDLFPKVFQPLIEEGATGDRMEVKYNAGELLPFDKGKIHECKAWQFYPSERLKHIRLRKGRFYPLGLFRGIPGIYAGNPYPGRVIALEENGDFVLDANHPLSRYRLKLKATIKNVFEKTSELGGRCKDHMESFLLGPGMQARYDNEPTDFGLEEKESFSRDDETPDTLFYSEPRLIGHIDRTCHENLLNFYAENLPREGKILDLMSSYESHLPEGNYEVIGLGINEVELKNNPRLNSYVVKDINADPSLPFEDEAFDVVVCDLSIEYVIKPLELLREVRRILKKEGRFFFSFSNRYFPPKVIKVWVDLHEFERMGFVLELLARTEGLGEFRTYSLRGFPRPVDDKWSIACTLSDPLYVVYGKRVS
;
A
#
# COMPACT_ATOMS: atom_id res chain seq x y z
N MET A 1 9.89 39.31 23.07
CA MET A 1 9.95 39.67 21.63
C MET A 1 9.90 38.37 20.85
N MET A 2 8.70 37.86 20.53
CA MET A 2 8.54 36.58 19.82
C MET A 2 9.05 36.76 18.39
N LYS A 3 10.14 36.09 18.04
CA LYS A 3 10.61 36.01 16.65
C LYS A 3 9.53 35.28 15.85
N ASN A 4 8.81 36.02 15.01
CA ASN A 4 8.02 35.47 13.91
C ASN A 4 8.95 34.72 12.95
N VAL A 5 9.35 33.49 13.30
CA VAL A 5 10.16 32.69 12.37
C VAL A 5 9.21 32.24 11.28
N LYS A 6 9.36 32.82 10.09
CA LYS A 6 8.73 32.39 8.84
C LYS A 6 9.34 31.05 8.43
N ARG A 7 9.15 30.01 9.25
CA ARG A 7 9.75 28.69 9.11
C ARG A 7 8.78 27.76 8.40
N GLY A 8 9.30 27.03 7.42
CA GLY A 8 8.67 25.85 6.87
C GLY A 8 9.51 24.62 7.17
N VAL A 9 8.83 23.49 7.42
CA VAL A 9 9.48 22.21 7.69
C VAL A 9 8.92 21.18 6.75
N GLU A 10 9.79 20.42 6.10
CA GLU A 10 9.42 19.20 5.39
C GLU A 10 9.79 18.04 6.31
N LEU A 11 8.83 17.18 6.63
CA LEU A 11 9.04 16.06 7.56
C LEU A 11 8.35 14.80 7.06
N ILE A 12 8.79 13.66 7.57
CA ILE A 12 8.07 12.40 7.48
C ILE A 12 7.37 12.15 8.82
N LEU A 13 6.04 12.05 8.78
CA LEU A 13 5.28 11.41 9.84
C LEU A 13 5.23 9.92 9.58
N GLU A 14 5.43 9.12 10.62
CA GLU A 14 5.43 7.67 10.56
C GLU A 14 4.54 7.12 11.66
N VAL A 15 3.70 6.13 11.32
CA VAL A 15 2.99 5.30 12.29
C VAL A 15 3.43 3.85 12.14
N GLU A 16 3.95 3.29 13.23
CA GLU A 16 4.24 1.86 13.35
C GLU A 16 3.21 1.20 14.27
N TRP A 17 2.72 0.04 13.86
CA TRP A 17 1.80 -0.78 14.63
C TRP A 17 1.93 -2.26 14.23
N GLU A 18 1.39 -3.15 15.06
CA GLU A 18 1.50 -4.60 14.85
C GLU A 18 0.11 -5.22 14.98
N SER A 19 -0.25 -6.01 13.96
CA SER A 19 -1.37 -6.94 14.02
C SER A 19 -0.87 -8.33 14.38
N SER A 20 -1.77 -9.29 14.55
CA SER A 20 -1.38 -10.70 14.72
C SER A 20 -0.65 -11.29 13.52
N LEU A 21 -0.91 -10.77 12.32
CA LEU A 21 -0.39 -11.32 11.08
C LEU A 21 0.90 -10.63 10.63
N ALA A 22 1.04 -9.32 10.86
CA ALA A 22 2.10 -8.53 10.28
C ALA A 22 2.49 -7.30 11.11
N LYS A 23 3.70 -6.80 10.86
CA LYS A 23 4.16 -5.49 11.32
C LYS A 23 3.94 -4.44 10.23
N HIS A 24 3.43 -3.29 10.61
CA HIS A 24 2.97 -2.28 9.67
C HIS A 24 3.67 -0.96 9.90
N VAL A 25 4.06 -0.31 8.81
CA VAL A 25 4.62 1.04 8.77
C VAL A 25 3.87 1.84 7.71
N ASP A 26 3.25 2.96 8.09
CA ASP A 26 2.77 3.98 7.14
C ASP A 26 3.54 5.27 7.37
N LYS A 27 4.09 5.82 6.29
CA LYS A 27 4.82 7.09 6.26
C LYS A 27 4.10 8.09 5.38
N HIS A 28 4.04 9.33 5.84
CA HIS A 28 3.48 10.44 5.09
C HIS A 28 4.46 11.62 5.07
N TYR A 29 4.77 12.10 3.88
CA TYR A 29 5.52 13.34 3.70
C TYR A 29 4.61 14.54 3.95
N CYS A 30 5.06 15.43 4.82
CA CYS A 30 4.35 16.64 5.21
C CYS A 30 5.21 17.85 4.91
N LYS A 31 4.67 18.82 4.16
CA LYS A 31 5.23 20.17 4.05
C LYS A 31 4.45 21.10 4.95
N VAL A 32 5.02 21.37 6.13
CA VAL A 32 4.38 22.05 7.26
C VAL A 32 4.71 23.54 7.25
N ASN A 33 3.67 24.36 7.39
CA ASN A 33 3.83 25.75 7.76
C ASN A 33 3.81 25.88 9.29
N VAL A 34 4.98 26.08 9.91
CA VAL A 34 5.11 26.05 11.38
C VAL A 34 4.13 27.00 12.06
N TRP A 35 4.06 28.25 11.62
CA TRP A 35 3.19 29.26 12.24
C TRP A 35 1.68 28.92 12.20
N ARG A 36 1.19 28.21 11.18
CA ARG A 36 -0.25 27.87 11.05
C ARG A 36 -0.61 26.49 11.55
N GLU A 37 0.31 25.54 11.42
CA GLU A 37 0.00 24.12 11.44
C GLU A 37 0.68 23.39 12.61
N CYS A 38 1.68 23.99 13.29
CA CYS A 38 2.39 23.33 14.39
C CYS A 38 1.45 22.87 15.51
N ASP A 39 0.50 23.72 15.90
CA ASP A 39 -0.45 23.44 16.99
C ASP A 39 -1.41 22.27 16.69
N LEU A 40 -1.51 21.84 15.43
CA LEU A 40 -2.33 20.68 15.02
C LEU A 40 -1.62 19.34 15.25
N PHE A 41 -0.30 19.34 15.45
CA PHE A 41 0.44 18.14 15.78
C PHE A 41 0.32 17.79 17.26
N PRO A 42 0.47 16.50 17.64
CA PRO A 42 0.63 16.11 19.03
C PRO A 42 1.69 16.96 19.74
N LYS A 43 1.39 17.43 20.96
CA LYS A 43 2.25 18.35 21.73
C LYS A 43 3.72 17.91 21.81
N VAL A 44 3.97 16.60 21.83
CA VAL A 44 5.31 16.02 21.85
C VAL A 44 6.15 16.35 20.61
N PHE A 45 5.55 16.58 19.45
CA PHE A 45 6.25 16.91 18.21
C PHE A 45 6.39 18.41 17.97
N GLN A 46 5.67 19.26 18.70
CA GLN A 46 5.70 20.72 18.51
C GLN A 46 7.12 21.29 18.67
N PRO A 47 7.92 20.93 19.70
CA PRO A 47 9.29 21.43 19.82
C PRO A 47 10.19 21.06 18.64
N LEU A 48 10.05 19.83 18.12
CA LEU A 48 10.77 19.39 16.91
C LEU A 48 10.41 20.28 15.73
N ILE A 49 9.12 20.52 15.49
CA ILE A 49 8.64 21.29 14.34
C ILE A 49 9.08 22.75 14.44
N GLU A 50 9.00 23.35 15.63
CA GLU A 50 9.34 24.75 15.88
C GLU A 50 10.84 25.03 15.75
N GLU A 51 11.68 24.16 16.31
CA GLU A 51 13.10 24.48 16.54
C GLU A 51 14.08 23.48 15.93
N GLY A 52 13.66 22.27 15.56
CA GLY A 52 14.55 21.19 15.11
C GLY A 52 15.35 21.48 13.84
N ALA A 53 16.38 20.69 13.57
CA ALA A 53 17.20 20.74 12.37
C ALA A 53 16.93 19.55 11.44
N THR A 54 17.40 19.63 10.20
CA THR A 54 17.37 18.50 9.26
C THR A 54 18.04 17.26 9.87
N GLY A 55 17.32 16.13 9.85
CA GLY A 55 17.75 14.88 10.46
C GLY A 55 17.26 14.66 11.89
N ASP A 56 16.78 15.70 12.57
CA ASP A 56 16.20 15.55 13.91
C ASP A 56 14.93 14.71 13.87
N ARG A 57 14.73 13.93 14.95
CA ARG A 57 13.60 13.00 15.08
C ARG A 57 13.05 13.00 16.49
N MET A 58 11.73 12.80 16.60
CA MET A 58 11.06 12.51 17.86
C MET A 58 10.09 11.34 17.67
N GLU A 59 9.83 10.61 18.76
CA GLU A 59 8.87 9.52 18.80
C GLU A 59 8.01 9.56 20.05
N VAL A 60 6.79 9.03 19.94
CA VAL A 60 5.85 8.84 21.05
C VAL A 60 5.11 7.53 20.86
N LYS A 61 4.77 6.88 21.98
CA LYS A 61 3.99 5.64 21.99
C LYS A 61 2.65 5.90 22.64
N TYR A 62 1.61 5.33 22.04
CA TYR A 62 0.23 5.39 22.52
C TYR A 62 -0.28 3.97 22.78
N ASN A 63 -1.01 3.81 23.88
CA ASN A 63 -1.80 2.61 24.11
C ASN A 63 -2.98 2.55 23.13
N ALA A 64 -3.57 1.37 22.97
CA ALA A 64 -4.78 1.20 22.18
C ALA A 64 -5.90 2.13 22.69
N GLY A 65 -6.57 2.83 21.79
CA GLY A 65 -7.62 3.79 22.12
C GLY A 65 -7.15 5.14 22.65
N GLU A 66 -5.84 5.35 22.90
CA GLU A 66 -5.34 6.59 23.50
C GLU A 66 -5.30 7.75 22.51
N LEU A 67 -4.70 7.54 21.33
CA LEU A 67 -4.67 8.55 20.27
C LEU A 67 -5.96 8.57 19.44
N LEU A 68 -6.49 7.38 19.14
CA LEU A 68 -7.67 7.17 18.32
C LEU A 68 -8.69 6.38 19.14
N PRO A 69 -9.64 7.05 19.83
CA PRO A 69 -10.54 6.40 20.76
C PRO A 69 -11.39 5.32 20.10
N PHE A 70 -11.45 4.16 20.77
CA PHE A 70 -12.41 3.11 20.47
C PHE A 70 -13.72 3.35 21.22
N ASP A 71 -14.84 3.22 20.52
CA ASP A 71 -16.18 3.39 21.06
C ASP A 71 -17.08 2.22 20.66
N LYS A 72 -17.59 1.47 21.65
CA LYS A 72 -18.54 0.38 21.41
C LYS A 72 -19.85 0.88 20.81
N GLY A 73 -20.24 2.12 21.04
CA GLY A 73 -21.43 2.74 20.45
C GLY A 73 -21.34 2.97 18.94
N LYS A 74 -20.13 2.84 18.35
CA LYS A 74 -19.88 2.87 16.90
C LYS A 74 -19.91 1.49 16.25
N ILE A 75 -20.28 0.46 16.99
CA ILE A 75 -20.58 -0.87 16.45
C ILE A 75 -22.09 -0.99 16.29
N HIS A 76 -22.55 -1.22 15.08
CA HIS A 76 -23.96 -1.16 14.71
C HIS A 76 -24.42 -2.50 14.14
N GLU A 77 -25.45 -3.08 14.75
CA GLU A 77 -26.26 -4.11 14.10
C GLU A 77 -27.11 -3.45 13.01
N CYS A 78 -26.96 -3.91 11.78
CA CYS A 78 -27.50 -3.28 10.59
C CYS A 78 -28.35 -4.28 9.79
N LYS A 79 -29.39 -3.75 9.16
CA LYS A 79 -30.23 -4.49 8.21
C LYS A 79 -29.70 -4.37 6.80
N ALA A 80 -29.93 -5.40 5.98
CA ALA A 80 -29.49 -5.44 4.58
C ALA A 80 -29.79 -4.14 3.79
N TRP A 81 -30.97 -3.55 3.98
CA TRP A 81 -31.40 -2.33 3.30
C TRP A 81 -30.62 -1.06 3.67
N GLN A 82 -29.85 -1.10 4.75
CA GLN A 82 -29.00 0.01 5.22
C GLN A 82 -27.71 0.11 4.42
N PHE A 83 -27.28 -0.94 3.72
CA PHE A 83 -26.28 -0.84 2.67
C PHE A 83 -26.94 -0.32 1.39
N TYR A 84 -26.54 0.87 0.95
CA TYR A 84 -27.22 1.59 -0.11
C TYR A 84 -26.22 2.28 -1.04
N PRO A 85 -25.47 1.51 -1.86
CA PRO A 85 -24.54 2.09 -2.82
C PRO A 85 -25.27 2.87 -3.92
N SER A 86 -24.61 3.89 -4.47
CA SER A 86 -25.11 4.62 -5.64
C SER A 86 -25.17 3.71 -6.88
N GLU A 87 -25.91 4.13 -7.93
CA GLU A 87 -26.01 3.38 -9.19
C GLU A 87 -24.66 2.93 -9.75
N ARG A 88 -23.64 3.80 -9.67
CA ARG A 88 -22.28 3.51 -10.16
C ARG A 88 -21.56 2.42 -9.35
N LEU A 89 -21.96 2.22 -8.11
CA LEU A 89 -21.36 1.28 -7.16
C LEU A 89 -22.27 0.08 -6.85
N LYS A 90 -23.36 -0.11 -7.61
CA LYS A 90 -24.31 -1.20 -7.42
C LYS A 90 -23.72 -2.60 -7.62
N HIS A 91 -22.56 -2.72 -8.25
CA HIS A 91 -21.85 -3.98 -8.39
C HIS A 91 -21.18 -4.42 -7.08
N ILE A 92 -20.87 -3.47 -6.17
CA ILE A 92 -20.24 -3.76 -4.89
C ILE A 92 -21.15 -4.64 -4.03
N ARG A 93 -20.56 -5.65 -3.41
CA ARG A 93 -21.20 -6.52 -2.41
C ARG A 93 -20.45 -6.41 -1.10
N LEU A 94 -21.20 -6.46 0.01
CA LEU A 94 -20.59 -6.54 1.34
C LEU A 94 -19.91 -7.89 1.51
N ARG A 95 -18.76 -7.88 2.19
CA ARG A 95 -17.99 -9.06 2.56
C ARG A 95 -17.49 -8.93 3.98
N LYS A 96 -17.46 -10.05 4.71
CA LYS A 96 -16.96 -10.08 6.09
C LYS A 96 -15.49 -9.67 6.14
N GLY A 97 -15.15 -8.80 7.07
CA GLY A 97 -13.80 -8.29 7.31
C GLY A 97 -13.39 -7.11 6.43
N ARG A 98 -14.11 -6.83 5.33
CA ARG A 98 -13.80 -5.73 4.39
C ARG A 98 -14.22 -4.37 4.92
N PHE A 99 -13.61 -3.33 4.35
CA PHE A 99 -13.93 -1.95 4.63
C PHE A 99 -14.66 -1.29 3.46
N TYR A 100 -15.57 -0.40 3.81
CA TYR A 100 -16.37 0.37 2.86
C TYR A 100 -16.48 1.80 3.37
N PRO A 101 -16.52 2.83 2.49
CA PRO A 101 -16.81 4.18 2.94
C PRO A 101 -18.13 4.23 3.70
N LEU A 102 -18.14 4.86 4.88
CA LEU A 102 -19.33 4.94 5.73
C LEU A 102 -20.51 5.57 4.98
N GLY A 103 -20.25 6.45 4.01
CA GLY A 103 -21.27 7.06 3.16
C GLY A 103 -22.04 6.10 2.25
N LEU A 104 -21.66 4.81 2.18
CA LEU A 104 -22.45 3.76 1.52
C LEU A 104 -23.57 3.20 2.42
N PHE A 105 -23.60 3.58 3.69
CA PHE A 105 -24.62 3.15 4.64
C PHE A 105 -25.58 4.28 5.02
N ARG A 106 -26.83 3.94 5.35
CA ARG A 106 -27.88 4.91 5.69
C ARG A 106 -28.71 4.50 6.90
N GLY A 107 -29.31 5.49 7.56
CA GLY A 107 -30.17 5.26 8.72
C GLY A 107 -29.42 4.75 9.95
N ILE A 108 -28.12 5.01 10.04
CA ILE A 108 -27.27 4.64 11.18
C ILE A 108 -26.80 5.94 11.86
N PRO A 109 -26.94 6.09 13.19
CA PRO A 109 -26.49 7.28 13.91
C PRO A 109 -25.01 7.62 13.65
N GLY A 110 -24.72 8.88 13.32
CA GLY A 110 -23.36 9.34 13.04
C GLY A 110 -22.83 9.05 11.62
N ILE A 111 -23.59 8.32 10.80
CA ILE A 111 -23.25 8.01 9.41
C ILE A 111 -24.13 8.83 8.46
N TYR A 112 -23.51 9.46 7.47
CA TYR A 112 -24.18 10.34 6.51
C TYR A 112 -23.64 10.11 5.09
N ALA A 113 -24.46 10.47 4.09
CA ALA A 113 -24.10 10.32 2.69
C ALA A 113 -22.82 11.10 2.35
N GLY A 114 -21.89 10.45 1.64
CA GLY A 114 -20.60 11.06 1.29
C GLY A 114 -19.55 11.04 2.41
N ASN A 115 -19.84 10.41 3.57
CA ASN A 115 -18.83 10.18 4.61
C ASN A 115 -17.69 9.30 4.04
N PRO A 116 -16.44 9.82 3.96
CA PRO A 116 -15.33 9.13 3.32
C PRO A 116 -14.61 8.15 4.24
N TYR A 117 -14.87 8.19 5.55
CA TYR A 117 -14.16 7.37 6.52
C TYR A 117 -14.51 5.89 6.36
N PRO A 118 -13.56 4.98 6.63
CA PRO A 118 -13.78 3.56 6.46
C PRO A 118 -14.66 2.99 7.59
N GLY A 119 -15.65 2.18 7.22
CA GLY A 119 -16.41 1.32 8.11
C GLY A 119 -16.17 -0.15 7.78
N ARG A 120 -15.96 -0.98 8.80
CA ARG A 120 -15.64 -2.40 8.62
C ARG A 120 -16.88 -3.26 8.81
N VAL A 121 -17.16 -4.15 7.87
CA VAL A 121 -18.17 -5.20 8.09
C VAL A 121 -17.51 -6.30 8.91
N ILE A 122 -17.93 -6.51 10.16
CA ILE A 122 -17.30 -7.49 11.07
C ILE A 122 -18.09 -8.80 11.17
N ALA A 123 -19.37 -8.78 10.81
CA ALA A 123 -20.21 -9.97 10.62
C ALA A 123 -21.18 -9.72 9.45
N LEU A 124 -21.56 -10.78 8.74
CA LEU A 124 -22.47 -10.75 7.61
C LEU A 124 -23.28 -12.06 7.60
N GLU A 125 -24.59 -11.92 7.66
CA GLU A 125 -25.54 -13.04 7.69
C GLU A 125 -26.04 -13.38 6.27
N GLU A 126 -26.57 -14.59 6.09
CA GLU A 126 -27.09 -15.05 4.78
C GLU A 126 -28.25 -14.18 4.26
N ASN A 127 -29.06 -13.61 5.16
CA ASN A 127 -30.15 -12.70 4.80
C ASN A 127 -29.68 -11.29 4.41
N GLY A 128 -28.38 -11.02 4.47
CA GLY A 128 -27.74 -9.74 4.17
C GLY A 128 -27.71 -8.75 5.34
N ASP A 129 -28.25 -9.10 6.52
CA ASP A 129 -28.02 -8.32 7.74
C ASP A 129 -26.53 -8.42 8.12
N PHE A 130 -26.01 -7.38 8.77
CA PHE A 130 -24.57 -7.27 9.00
C PHE A 130 -24.27 -6.48 10.27
N VAL A 131 -23.04 -6.60 10.76
CA VAL A 131 -22.53 -5.76 11.85
C VAL A 131 -21.44 -4.85 11.29
N LEU A 132 -21.61 -3.54 11.47
CA LEU A 132 -20.71 -2.49 11.00
C LEU A 132 -19.92 -1.91 12.18
N ASP A 133 -18.60 -1.97 12.13
CA ASP A 133 -17.70 -1.24 13.03
C ASP A 133 -17.27 0.07 12.35
N ALA A 134 -17.79 1.20 12.83
CA ALA A 134 -17.48 2.55 12.36
C ALA A 134 -16.34 3.22 13.15
N ASN A 135 -15.60 2.46 13.98
CA ASN A 135 -14.40 2.96 14.62
C ASN A 135 -13.25 3.12 13.62
N HIS A 136 -12.29 3.97 13.96
CA HIS A 136 -11.06 4.06 13.19
C HIS A 136 -10.33 2.70 13.20
N PRO A 137 -9.83 2.22 12.05
CA PRO A 137 -9.13 0.92 11.96
C PRO A 137 -7.97 0.73 12.95
N LEU A 138 -7.24 1.80 13.30
CA LEU A 138 -6.12 1.78 14.26
C LEU A 138 -6.54 1.87 15.74
N SER A 139 -7.82 2.12 16.05
CA SER A 139 -8.28 2.37 17.43
C SER A 139 -8.01 1.22 18.41
N ARG A 140 -7.83 0.00 17.91
CA ARG A 140 -7.59 -1.21 18.70
C ARG A 140 -6.11 -1.53 18.91
N TYR A 141 -5.19 -0.78 18.33
CA TYR A 141 -3.77 -1.11 18.30
C TYR A 141 -2.94 -0.13 19.13
N ARG A 142 -1.85 -0.64 19.71
CA ARG A 142 -0.78 0.23 20.21
C ARG A 142 -0.07 0.86 19.03
N LEU A 143 0.16 2.16 19.11
CA LEU A 143 0.75 2.93 18.02
C LEU A 143 2.08 3.53 18.48
N LYS A 144 3.07 3.49 17.61
CA LYS A 144 4.29 4.28 17.76
C LYS A 144 4.32 5.32 16.65
N LEU A 145 4.16 6.59 17.01
CA LEU A 145 4.31 7.69 16.06
C LEU A 145 5.73 8.21 16.08
N LYS A 146 6.27 8.55 14.91
CA LYS A 146 7.53 9.27 14.76
C LYS A 146 7.37 10.45 13.82
N ALA A 147 8.16 11.48 14.06
CA ALA A 147 8.33 12.61 13.15
C ALA A 147 9.82 12.79 12.89
N THR A 148 10.23 12.91 11.62
CA THR A 148 11.62 13.13 11.22
C THR A 148 11.72 14.30 10.26
N ILE A 149 12.51 15.32 10.58
CA ILE A 149 12.72 16.48 9.71
C ILE A 149 13.60 16.08 8.52
N LYS A 150 13.07 16.28 7.31
CA LYS A 150 13.79 16.08 6.05
C LYS A 150 14.46 17.36 5.56
N ASN A 151 13.83 18.51 5.80
CA ASN A 151 14.34 19.80 5.37
C ASN A 151 13.72 20.94 6.20
N VAL A 152 14.47 22.03 6.39
CA VAL A 152 13.98 23.28 6.99
C VAL A 152 14.22 24.40 5.99
N PHE A 153 13.21 25.22 5.72
CA PHE A 153 13.29 26.30 4.75
C PHE A 153 12.68 27.60 5.29
N GLU A 154 13.17 28.72 4.79
CA GLU A 154 12.60 30.03 5.06
C GLU A 154 11.40 30.28 4.13
N LYS A 155 10.31 30.78 4.70
CA LYS A 155 9.11 31.12 3.95
C LYS A 155 9.09 32.61 3.63
N THR A 156 9.05 32.93 2.34
CA THR A 156 9.12 34.32 1.86
C THR A 156 7.74 34.95 1.59
N SER A 157 6.63 34.19 1.57
CA SER A 157 5.29 34.69 1.22
C SER A 157 4.26 34.66 2.37
N GLU A 158 3.42 35.71 2.43
CA GLU A 158 2.37 35.93 3.45
C GLU A 158 0.94 35.64 2.95
N LEU A 159 0.72 35.46 1.65
CA LEU A 159 -0.63 35.33 1.10
C LEU A 159 -1.25 33.94 1.33
N GLY A 160 -2.58 33.96 1.52
CA GLY A 160 -3.45 32.89 1.99
C GLY A 160 -3.15 31.51 1.40
N GLY A 161 -2.78 30.57 2.28
CA GLY A 161 -2.72 29.14 1.99
C GLY A 161 -3.67 28.40 2.91
N ARG A 162 -4.17 27.25 2.48
CA ARG A 162 -5.00 26.38 3.31
C ARG A 162 -4.21 25.92 4.54
N CYS A 163 -4.82 26.00 5.73
CA CYS A 163 -4.34 25.30 6.91
C CYS A 163 -4.63 23.81 6.71
N LYS A 164 -3.64 22.95 6.98
CA LYS A 164 -3.75 21.50 6.79
C LYS A 164 -3.46 20.81 8.12
N ASP A 165 -4.39 19.98 8.56
CA ASP A 165 -4.10 19.00 9.60
C ASP A 165 -3.46 17.78 8.94
N HIS A 166 -2.14 17.65 9.12
CA HIS A 166 -1.39 16.54 8.53
C HIS A 166 -1.67 15.20 9.23
N MET A 167 -2.24 15.20 10.44
CA MET A 167 -2.64 13.98 11.14
C MET A 167 -3.85 13.32 10.46
N GLU A 168 -4.65 14.07 9.71
CA GLU A 168 -5.77 13.52 8.92
C GLU A 168 -5.30 12.48 7.87
N SER A 169 -4.03 12.53 7.47
CA SER A 169 -3.43 11.56 6.54
C SER A 169 -3.50 10.11 7.02
N PHE A 170 -3.67 9.90 8.33
CA PHE A 170 -3.81 8.57 8.94
C PHE A 170 -5.27 8.12 9.11
N LEU A 171 -6.25 9.00 8.88
CA LEU A 171 -7.68 8.69 9.08
C LEU A 171 -8.30 7.85 7.95
N LEU A 172 -7.63 7.79 6.80
CA LEU A 172 -8.16 7.21 5.56
C LEU A 172 -7.20 6.16 4.99
N GLY A 173 -6.94 5.10 5.76
CA GLY A 173 -6.15 3.98 5.24
C GLY A 173 -5.52 3.07 6.28
N PRO A 174 -4.54 3.56 7.07
CA PRO A 174 -3.81 2.74 8.03
C PRO A 174 -4.75 1.95 8.95
N GLY A 175 -4.44 0.67 9.13
CA GLY A 175 -5.25 -0.29 9.89
C GLY A 175 -6.14 -1.18 9.01
N MET A 176 -6.45 -0.76 7.78
CA MET A 176 -7.28 -1.55 6.86
C MET A 176 -6.55 -2.80 6.32
N GLN A 177 -5.23 -2.89 6.49
CA GLN A 177 -4.43 -4.07 6.11
C GLN A 177 -4.70 -5.28 7.03
N ALA A 178 -5.14 -5.06 8.27
CA ALA A 178 -5.22 -6.11 9.27
C ALA A 178 -6.56 -6.85 9.26
N ARG A 179 -6.51 -8.13 9.63
CA ARG A 179 -7.68 -8.96 9.96
C ARG A 179 -8.49 -8.39 11.13
N TYR A 180 -9.76 -8.75 11.22
CA TYR A 180 -10.60 -8.42 12.37
C TYR A 180 -10.54 -9.60 13.32
N ASP A 181 -10.11 -9.40 14.56
CA ASP A 181 -10.10 -10.49 15.56
C ASP A 181 -9.39 -11.77 15.06
N ASN A 182 -8.33 -11.60 14.28
CA ASN A 182 -7.55 -12.67 13.62
C ASN A 182 -8.31 -13.51 12.58
N GLU A 183 -9.57 -13.19 12.31
CA GLU A 183 -10.38 -13.82 11.28
C GLU A 183 -9.95 -13.35 9.89
N PRO A 184 -9.74 -14.27 8.91
CA PRO A 184 -9.48 -13.91 7.52
C PRO A 184 -10.53 -12.94 6.96
N THR A 185 -10.05 -11.91 6.28
CA THR A 185 -10.95 -11.02 5.53
C THR A 185 -11.40 -11.74 4.26
N ASP A 186 -12.70 -11.71 3.98
CA ASP A 186 -13.23 -12.24 2.73
C ASP A 186 -12.97 -11.24 1.59
N PHE A 187 -11.93 -11.51 0.79
CA PHE A 187 -11.67 -10.82 -0.46
C PHE A 187 -12.24 -11.54 -1.69
N GLY A 188 -13.06 -12.59 -1.51
CA GLY A 188 -13.60 -13.38 -2.62
C GLY A 188 -12.55 -14.24 -3.32
N LEU A 189 -11.53 -14.73 -2.61
CA LEU A 189 -10.42 -15.49 -3.21
C LEU A 189 -10.82 -16.84 -3.81
N GLU A 190 -11.99 -17.37 -3.46
CA GLU A 190 -12.53 -18.60 -4.02
C GLU A 190 -13.42 -18.35 -5.26
N GLU A 191 -13.72 -17.10 -5.56
CA GLU A 191 -14.59 -16.69 -6.66
C GLU A 191 -13.77 -16.40 -7.92
N LYS A 192 -14.11 -17.06 -9.02
CA LYS A 192 -13.41 -16.87 -10.30
C LYS A 192 -13.55 -15.44 -10.79
N GLU A 193 -14.70 -14.83 -10.52
CA GLU A 193 -15.05 -13.47 -10.92
C GLU A 193 -14.09 -12.43 -10.32
N SER A 194 -13.56 -12.68 -9.11
CA SER A 194 -12.58 -11.81 -8.44
C SER A 194 -11.30 -11.64 -9.26
N PHE A 195 -10.89 -12.68 -9.99
CA PHE A 195 -9.69 -12.71 -10.81
C PHE A 195 -9.96 -12.50 -12.31
N SER A 196 -11.23 -12.28 -12.68
CA SER A 196 -11.56 -11.88 -14.04
C SER A 196 -11.08 -10.47 -14.35
N ARG A 197 -10.91 -10.17 -15.63
CA ARG A 197 -10.43 -8.90 -16.17
C ARG A 197 -11.45 -8.36 -17.17
N ASP A 198 -11.37 -7.05 -17.45
CA ASP A 198 -12.21 -6.44 -18.48
C ASP A 198 -11.80 -6.91 -19.90
N ASP A 199 -10.51 -7.17 -20.10
CA ASP A 199 -9.94 -7.74 -21.33
C ASP A 199 -9.24 -9.08 -21.05
N GLU A 200 -9.92 -10.17 -21.43
CA GLU A 200 -9.44 -11.55 -21.29
C GLU A 200 -8.64 -12.04 -22.51
N THR A 201 -8.28 -11.17 -23.45
CA THR A 201 -7.35 -11.51 -24.56
C THR A 201 -6.06 -12.11 -23.97
N PRO A 202 -5.49 -13.18 -24.53
CA PRO A 202 -4.23 -13.74 -24.03
C PRO A 202 -3.15 -12.65 -23.83
N ASP A 203 -2.41 -12.72 -22.72
CA ASP A 203 -1.46 -11.65 -22.35
C ASP A 203 -0.33 -11.54 -23.37
N THR A 204 0.08 -12.65 -23.99
CA THR A 204 1.05 -12.67 -25.09
C THR A 204 0.61 -11.86 -26.31
N LEU A 205 -0.69 -11.75 -26.56
CA LEU A 205 -1.26 -10.92 -27.63
C LEU A 205 -1.44 -9.48 -27.17
N PHE A 206 -1.89 -9.27 -25.94
CA PHE A 206 -2.14 -7.94 -25.39
C PHE A 206 -0.84 -7.12 -25.22
N TYR A 207 0.23 -7.78 -24.77
CA TYR A 207 1.54 -7.18 -24.50
C TYR A 207 2.54 -7.41 -25.65
N SER A 208 2.06 -7.70 -26.87
CA SER A 208 2.94 -7.93 -28.02
C SER A 208 3.73 -6.68 -28.41
N GLU A 209 3.09 -5.50 -28.30
CA GLU A 209 3.73 -4.21 -28.55
C GLU A 209 4.49 -3.74 -27.29
N PRO A 210 5.81 -3.52 -27.38
CA PRO A 210 6.62 -3.14 -26.24
C PRO A 210 6.30 -1.73 -25.74
N ARG A 211 6.36 -1.55 -24.42
CA ARG A 211 6.13 -0.29 -23.71
C ARG A 211 7.36 0.09 -22.92
N LEU A 212 8.25 0.86 -23.54
CA LEU A 212 9.49 1.35 -22.91
C LEU A 212 9.24 2.64 -22.10
N ILE A 213 8.30 2.59 -21.13
CA ILE A 213 7.86 3.75 -20.33
C ILE A 213 7.63 3.42 -18.85
N GLY A 214 8.01 4.35 -17.97
CA GLY A 214 7.92 4.15 -16.52
C GLY A 214 6.48 4.02 -16.06
N HIS A 215 6.22 3.06 -15.18
CA HIS A 215 4.88 2.76 -14.67
C HIS A 215 4.45 3.71 -13.53
N ILE A 216 5.42 4.29 -12.82
CA ILE A 216 5.25 5.24 -11.72
C ILE A 216 6.10 6.49 -11.97
N ASP A 217 5.75 7.60 -11.34
CA ASP A 217 6.58 8.80 -11.43
C ASP A 217 7.94 8.66 -10.72
N ARG A 218 8.86 9.57 -11.08
CA ARG A 218 10.25 9.56 -10.62
C ARG A 218 10.39 9.59 -9.10
N THR A 219 9.53 10.34 -8.40
CA THR A 219 9.59 10.43 -6.94
C THR A 219 9.21 9.08 -6.30
N CYS A 220 8.20 8.40 -6.83
CA CYS A 220 7.82 7.06 -6.37
C CYS A 220 8.91 6.02 -6.69
N HIS A 221 9.49 6.09 -7.89
CA HIS A 221 10.64 5.25 -8.27
C HIS A 221 11.82 5.42 -7.29
N GLU A 222 12.22 6.65 -6.98
CA GLU A 222 13.28 6.95 -6.01
C GLU A 222 12.94 6.45 -4.60
N ASN A 223 11.67 6.57 -4.19
CA ASN A 223 11.20 6.05 -2.91
C ASN A 223 11.30 4.52 -2.84
N LEU A 224 11.02 3.81 -3.92
CA LEU A 224 11.15 2.35 -4.01
C LEU A 224 12.61 1.91 -3.99
N LEU A 225 13.49 2.60 -4.72
CA LEU A 225 14.94 2.36 -4.64
C LEU A 225 15.47 2.52 -3.21
N ASN A 226 15.06 3.58 -2.51
CA ASN A 226 15.46 3.83 -1.13
C ASN A 226 14.93 2.75 -0.17
N PHE A 227 13.67 2.33 -0.35
CA PHE A 227 13.09 1.24 0.42
C PHE A 227 13.90 -0.06 0.22
N TYR A 228 14.22 -0.41 -1.03
CA TYR A 228 15.00 -1.60 -1.30
C TYR A 228 16.45 -1.50 -0.82
N ALA A 229 17.08 -0.34 -0.88
CA ALA A 229 18.43 -0.14 -0.33
C ALA A 229 18.50 -0.42 1.18
N GLU A 230 17.40 -0.17 1.92
CA GLU A 230 17.29 -0.45 3.35
C GLU A 230 16.91 -1.93 3.65
N ASN A 231 16.23 -2.62 2.73
CA ASN A 231 15.56 -3.90 3.03
C ASN A 231 16.11 -5.11 2.25
N LEU A 232 16.84 -4.90 1.15
CA LEU A 232 17.51 -5.97 0.41
C LEU A 232 18.84 -6.37 1.07
N PRO A 233 19.30 -7.63 0.91
CA PRO A 233 20.69 -7.96 1.18
C PRO A 233 21.61 -7.14 0.27
N ARG A 234 22.89 -6.95 0.63
CA ARG A 234 23.84 -6.17 -0.21
C ARG A 234 24.30 -6.90 -1.48
N GLU A 235 24.12 -8.21 -1.50
CA GLU A 235 24.46 -9.11 -2.59
C GLU A 235 23.49 -10.29 -2.61
N GLY A 236 23.40 -10.98 -3.75
CA GLY A 236 22.59 -12.19 -3.89
C GLY A 236 21.90 -12.31 -5.24
N LYS A 237 21.21 -13.44 -5.43
CA LYS A 237 20.46 -13.74 -6.63
C LYS A 237 19.01 -13.28 -6.51
N ILE A 238 18.60 -12.37 -7.39
CA ILE A 238 17.28 -11.74 -7.38
C ILE A 238 16.50 -12.19 -8.61
N LEU A 239 15.26 -12.65 -8.40
CA LEU A 239 14.26 -12.74 -9.46
C LEU A 239 13.44 -11.45 -9.46
N ASP A 240 13.48 -10.72 -10.58
CA ASP A 240 12.48 -9.70 -10.89
C ASP A 240 11.31 -10.37 -11.62
N LEU A 241 10.25 -10.66 -10.86
CA LEU A 241 9.07 -11.38 -11.30
C LEU A 241 8.07 -10.43 -11.94
N MET A 242 7.63 -10.79 -13.15
CA MET A 242 6.83 -9.93 -14.03
C MET A 242 7.58 -8.65 -14.45
N SER A 243 8.90 -8.78 -14.62
CA SER A 243 9.81 -7.73 -15.08
C SER A 243 9.43 -7.18 -16.46
N SER A 244 9.76 -5.92 -16.68
CA SER A 244 9.66 -5.21 -17.95
C SER A 244 11.01 -4.55 -18.28
N TYR A 245 11.01 -3.39 -18.92
CA TYR A 245 12.19 -2.64 -19.35
C TYR A 245 12.88 -1.87 -18.21
N GLU A 246 12.22 -1.72 -17.06
CA GLU A 246 12.76 -1.06 -15.85
C GLU A 246 12.58 -1.98 -14.64
N SER A 247 13.66 -2.19 -13.88
CA SER A 247 13.65 -2.83 -12.56
C SER A 247 13.99 -1.79 -11.50
N HIS A 248 13.20 -1.72 -10.42
CA HIS A 248 13.38 -0.72 -9.36
C HIS A 248 14.43 -1.12 -8.32
N LEU A 249 15.55 -1.70 -8.74
CA LEU A 249 16.57 -2.22 -7.85
C LEU A 249 17.72 -1.22 -7.63
N PRO A 250 18.12 -0.93 -6.38
CA PRO A 250 19.27 -0.07 -6.09
C PRO A 250 20.56 -0.70 -6.60
N GLU A 251 21.63 0.09 -6.65
CA GLU A 251 22.97 -0.45 -6.90
C GLU A 251 23.37 -1.47 -5.83
N GLY A 252 24.08 -2.52 -6.24
CA GLY A 252 24.49 -3.62 -5.38
C GLY A 252 25.08 -4.77 -6.19
N ASN A 253 25.64 -5.77 -5.50
CA ASN A 253 26.24 -6.93 -6.13
C ASN A 253 25.20 -8.04 -6.35
N TYR A 254 24.29 -7.80 -7.30
CA TYR A 254 23.17 -8.70 -7.57
C TYR A 254 23.37 -9.46 -8.88
N GLU A 255 23.01 -10.75 -8.87
CA GLU A 255 22.67 -11.50 -10.09
C GLU A 255 21.16 -11.38 -10.28
N VAL A 256 20.72 -10.50 -11.18
CA VAL A 256 19.31 -10.22 -11.45
C VAL A 256 18.84 -10.99 -12.68
N ILE A 257 17.82 -11.81 -12.48
CA ILE A 257 17.11 -12.52 -13.56
C ILE A 257 15.73 -11.90 -13.66
N GLY A 258 15.35 -11.41 -14.84
CA GLY A 258 13.99 -10.93 -15.09
C GLY A 258 13.12 -12.01 -15.70
N LEU A 259 11.90 -12.21 -15.18
CA LEU A 259 10.89 -13.02 -15.85
C LEU A 259 9.73 -12.11 -16.26
N GLY A 260 9.48 -11.98 -17.55
CA GLY A 260 8.43 -11.13 -18.10
C GLY A 260 7.84 -11.71 -19.38
N ILE A 261 6.90 -10.98 -20.00
CA ILE A 261 6.19 -11.48 -21.17
C ILE A 261 6.65 -10.84 -22.49
N ASN A 262 7.29 -9.67 -22.44
CA ASN A 262 7.76 -8.96 -23.62
C ASN A 262 9.30 -9.04 -23.72
N GLU A 263 9.80 -9.75 -24.74
CA GLU A 263 11.24 -9.95 -24.93
C GLU A 263 12.00 -8.64 -25.20
N VAL A 264 11.39 -7.70 -25.93
CA VAL A 264 12.03 -6.43 -26.28
C VAL A 264 12.22 -5.58 -25.02
N GLU A 265 11.22 -5.52 -24.15
CA GLU A 265 11.33 -4.83 -22.86
C GLU A 265 12.46 -5.44 -22.00
N LEU A 266 12.47 -6.77 -21.83
CA LEU A 266 13.48 -7.47 -21.04
C LEU A 266 14.91 -7.28 -21.58
N LYS A 267 15.09 -7.34 -22.91
CA LYS A 267 16.40 -7.08 -23.56
C LYS A 267 16.90 -5.66 -23.33
N ASN A 268 15.99 -4.69 -23.16
CA ASN A 268 16.33 -3.29 -22.94
C ASN A 268 16.40 -2.90 -21.46
N ASN A 269 16.24 -3.85 -20.53
CA ASN A 269 16.35 -3.58 -19.11
C ASN A 269 17.82 -3.61 -18.65
N PRO A 270 18.40 -2.46 -18.24
CA PRO A 270 19.82 -2.37 -17.91
C PRO A 270 20.19 -3.02 -16.57
N ARG A 271 19.21 -3.40 -15.74
CA ARG A 271 19.46 -4.05 -14.44
C ARG A 271 19.57 -5.57 -14.55
N LEU A 272 19.10 -6.18 -15.64
CA LEU A 272 19.04 -7.63 -15.79
C LEU A 272 20.39 -8.21 -16.28
N ASN A 273 20.85 -9.27 -15.63
CA ASN A 273 21.96 -10.09 -16.11
C ASN A 273 21.49 -11.14 -17.13
N SER A 274 20.27 -11.64 -16.98
CA SER A 274 19.60 -12.53 -17.92
C SER A 274 18.09 -12.41 -17.77
N TYR A 275 17.33 -13.00 -18.70
CA TYR A 275 15.86 -12.97 -18.62
C TYR A 275 15.21 -14.25 -19.17
N VAL A 276 13.95 -14.46 -18.78
CA VAL A 276 13.06 -15.51 -19.26
C VAL A 276 11.76 -14.89 -19.76
N VAL A 277 11.37 -15.25 -20.98
CA VAL A 277 10.07 -14.85 -21.55
C VAL A 277 9.04 -15.91 -21.20
N LYS A 278 8.07 -15.58 -20.34
CA LYS A 278 6.99 -16.49 -19.95
C LYS A 278 5.73 -15.73 -19.55
N ASP A 279 4.59 -16.23 -20.02
CA ASP A 279 3.27 -15.82 -19.54
C ASP A 279 2.88 -16.66 -18.31
N ILE A 280 2.99 -16.04 -17.14
CA ILE A 280 2.65 -16.67 -15.85
C ILE A 280 1.14 -16.85 -15.64
N ASN A 281 0.30 -16.08 -16.36
CA ASN A 281 -1.14 -16.19 -16.25
C ASN A 281 -1.65 -17.40 -17.06
N ALA A 282 -0.99 -17.71 -18.18
CA ALA A 282 -1.20 -18.95 -18.92
C ALA A 282 -0.74 -20.19 -18.11
N ASP A 283 0.48 -20.14 -17.58
CA ASP A 283 1.09 -21.22 -16.78
C ASP A 283 1.90 -20.62 -15.60
N PRO A 284 1.41 -20.74 -14.35
CA PRO A 284 2.05 -20.13 -13.19
C PRO A 284 3.33 -20.83 -12.73
N SER A 285 3.71 -21.98 -13.31
CA SER A 285 4.95 -22.67 -12.96
C SER A 285 6.17 -21.79 -13.28
N LEU A 286 7.11 -21.67 -12.36
CA LEU A 286 8.32 -20.89 -12.57
C LEU A 286 9.46 -21.81 -13.04
N PRO A 287 10.13 -21.52 -14.19
CA PRO A 287 11.10 -22.42 -14.81
C PRO A 287 12.48 -22.35 -14.13
N PHE A 288 12.49 -22.42 -12.80
CA PHE A 288 13.69 -22.36 -11.97
C PHE A 288 13.70 -23.54 -11.00
N GLU A 289 14.90 -23.93 -10.59
CA GLU A 289 15.11 -24.95 -9.56
C GLU A 289 14.57 -24.48 -8.20
N ASP A 290 14.29 -25.45 -7.34
CA ASP A 290 13.95 -25.18 -5.95
C ASP A 290 15.10 -24.43 -5.26
N GLU A 291 14.78 -23.49 -4.37
CA GLU A 291 15.78 -22.76 -3.58
C GLU A 291 16.87 -22.06 -4.44
N ALA A 292 16.51 -21.59 -5.63
CA ALA A 292 17.42 -20.90 -6.54
C ALA A 292 17.71 -19.43 -6.14
N PHE A 293 16.77 -18.72 -5.52
CA PHE A 293 16.84 -17.26 -5.33
C PHE A 293 16.95 -16.85 -3.86
N ASP A 294 17.77 -15.82 -3.59
CA ASP A 294 17.85 -15.17 -2.29
C ASP A 294 16.70 -14.17 -2.11
N VAL A 295 16.27 -13.54 -3.21
CA VAL A 295 15.17 -12.56 -3.21
C VAL A 295 14.27 -12.75 -4.44
N VAL A 296 12.96 -12.60 -4.24
CA VAL A 296 11.99 -12.37 -5.32
C VAL A 296 11.36 -10.99 -5.13
N VAL A 297 11.42 -10.14 -6.15
CA VAL A 297 10.66 -8.89 -6.20
C VAL A 297 9.58 -9.01 -7.27
N CYS A 298 8.41 -8.43 -7.01
CA CYS A 298 7.30 -8.32 -7.97
C CYS A 298 6.77 -6.90 -7.87
N ASP A 299 7.28 -6.04 -8.74
CA ASP A 299 6.98 -4.60 -8.72
C ASP A 299 5.83 -4.29 -9.69
N LEU A 300 4.79 -3.61 -9.18
CA LEU A 300 3.68 -3.06 -9.95
C LEU A 300 2.95 -4.10 -10.82
N SER A 301 2.84 -5.34 -10.32
CA SER A 301 2.39 -6.46 -11.15
C SER A 301 1.43 -7.45 -10.50
N ILE A 302 1.36 -7.53 -9.17
CA ILE A 302 0.51 -8.52 -8.48
C ILE A 302 -0.98 -8.34 -8.78
N GLU A 303 -1.39 -7.12 -9.11
CA GLU A 303 -2.74 -6.74 -9.50
C GLU A 303 -3.20 -7.29 -10.87
N TYR A 304 -2.32 -7.95 -11.62
CA TYR A 304 -2.63 -8.57 -12.92
C TYR A 304 -2.60 -10.10 -12.88
N VAL A 305 -2.32 -10.70 -11.73
CA VAL A 305 -2.16 -12.15 -11.59
C VAL A 305 -3.52 -12.82 -11.40
N ILE A 306 -3.90 -13.70 -12.33
CA ILE A 306 -5.21 -14.39 -12.31
C ILE A 306 -5.20 -15.70 -11.51
N LYS A 307 -4.02 -16.23 -11.17
CA LYS A 307 -3.80 -17.44 -10.34
C LYS A 307 -2.79 -17.19 -9.21
N PRO A 308 -3.02 -16.21 -8.31
CA PRO A 308 -1.99 -15.76 -7.39
C PRO A 308 -1.56 -16.83 -6.37
N LEU A 309 -2.47 -17.68 -5.90
CA LEU A 309 -2.10 -18.75 -4.96
C LEU A 309 -1.21 -19.83 -5.59
N GLU A 310 -1.37 -20.10 -6.89
CA GLU A 310 -0.48 -21.02 -7.62
C GLU A 310 0.90 -20.39 -7.82
N LEU A 311 0.94 -19.12 -8.24
CA LEU A 311 2.17 -18.36 -8.39
C LEU A 311 2.95 -18.25 -7.07
N LEU A 312 2.28 -17.94 -5.96
CA LEU A 312 2.94 -17.78 -4.66
C LEU A 312 3.54 -19.08 -4.13
N ARG A 313 2.94 -20.24 -4.45
CA ARG A 313 3.55 -21.55 -4.13
C ARG A 313 4.86 -21.74 -4.90
N GLU A 314 4.89 -21.32 -6.17
CA GLU A 314 6.12 -21.36 -6.97
C GLU A 314 7.17 -20.37 -6.46
N VAL A 315 6.76 -19.14 -6.10
CA VAL A 315 7.65 -18.16 -5.44
C VAL A 315 8.27 -18.76 -4.18
N ARG A 316 7.46 -19.40 -3.33
CA ARG A 316 7.95 -20.09 -2.14
C ARG A 316 8.92 -21.24 -2.49
N ARG A 317 8.62 -22.03 -3.53
CA ARG A 317 9.48 -23.15 -3.99
C ARG A 317 10.87 -22.67 -4.41
N ILE A 318 10.93 -21.61 -5.23
CA ILE A 318 12.20 -21.13 -5.80
C ILE A 318 13.01 -20.26 -4.82
N LEU A 319 12.39 -19.73 -3.76
CA LEU A 319 13.09 -18.98 -2.73
C LEU A 319 13.91 -19.93 -1.85
N LYS A 320 15.18 -19.59 -1.58
CA LYS A 320 15.97 -20.25 -0.53
C LYS A 320 15.29 -20.13 0.83
N LYS A 321 15.65 -20.99 1.77
CA LYS A 321 15.29 -20.79 3.19
C LYS A 321 15.78 -19.42 3.65
N GLU A 322 14.95 -18.71 4.40
CA GLU A 322 15.17 -17.30 4.81
C GLU A 322 15.24 -16.30 3.63
N GLY A 323 15.03 -16.75 2.39
CA GLY A 323 14.92 -15.91 1.21
C GLY A 323 13.74 -14.95 1.35
N ARG A 324 13.88 -13.74 0.81
CA ARG A 324 12.93 -12.64 1.00
C ARG A 324 12.05 -12.46 -0.23
N PHE A 325 10.81 -12.05 -0.01
CA PHE A 325 9.93 -11.63 -1.11
C PHE A 325 9.42 -10.21 -0.87
N PHE A 326 9.20 -9.50 -1.97
CA PHE A 326 8.66 -8.14 -1.96
C PHE A 326 7.64 -7.99 -3.08
N PHE A 327 6.43 -7.57 -2.72
CA PHE A 327 5.37 -7.21 -3.66
C PHE A 327 5.10 -5.72 -3.49
N SER A 328 5.50 -4.94 -4.49
CA SER A 328 5.29 -3.49 -4.47
C SER A 328 4.20 -3.09 -5.47
N PHE A 329 3.44 -2.06 -5.15
CA PHE A 329 2.42 -1.50 -6.03
C PHE A 329 2.11 -0.05 -5.67
N SER A 330 1.35 0.61 -6.54
CA SER A 330 0.91 2.00 -6.37
C SER A 330 -0.62 2.12 -6.51
N ASN A 331 -1.13 3.35 -6.61
CA ASN A 331 -2.52 3.61 -6.95
C ASN A 331 -2.80 3.49 -8.46
N ARG A 332 -1.75 3.43 -9.28
CA ARG A 332 -1.83 3.22 -10.73
C ARG A 332 -1.97 1.75 -11.07
N TYR A 333 -2.78 1.48 -12.07
CA TYR A 333 -2.91 0.17 -12.70
C TYR A 333 -3.48 0.34 -14.11
N PHE A 334 -3.40 -0.71 -14.92
CA PHE A 334 -3.88 -0.71 -16.30
C PHE A 334 -5.30 -1.32 -16.37
N PRO A 335 -6.36 -0.51 -16.54
CA PRO A 335 -7.74 -0.96 -16.32
C PRO A 335 -8.20 -2.19 -17.12
N PRO A 336 -7.81 -2.36 -18.41
CA PRO A 336 -8.23 -3.56 -19.15
C PRO A 336 -7.72 -4.87 -18.56
N LYS A 337 -6.58 -4.88 -17.87
CA LYS A 337 -5.90 -6.11 -17.43
C LYS A 337 -5.88 -6.34 -15.93
N VAL A 338 -6.25 -5.33 -15.14
CA VAL A 338 -6.29 -5.48 -13.68
C VAL A 338 -7.41 -6.46 -13.28
N ILE A 339 -7.16 -7.28 -12.26
CA ILE A 339 -8.18 -8.18 -11.71
C ILE A 339 -9.31 -7.38 -11.04
N LYS A 340 -10.55 -7.82 -11.19
CA LYS A 340 -11.73 -7.08 -10.70
C LYS A 340 -11.68 -6.79 -9.21
N VAL A 341 -11.25 -7.76 -8.38
CA VAL A 341 -11.18 -7.56 -6.93
C VAL A 341 -10.36 -6.32 -6.58
N TRP A 342 -9.22 -6.10 -7.26
CA TRP A 342 -8.30 -4.99 -6.99
C TRP A 342 -8.93 -3.60 -7.20
N VAL A 343 -9.84 -3.48 -8.17
CA VAL A 343 -10.56 -2.24 -8.48
C VAL A 343 -11.51 -1.86 -7.34
N ASP A 344 -12.10 -2.87 -6.70
CA ASP A 344 -13.03 -2.68 -5.59
C ASP A 344 -12.33 -2.43 -4.23
N LEU A 345 -11.02 -2.64 -4.14
CA LEU A 345 -10.27 -2.48 -2.89
C LEU A 345 -9.79 -1.04 -2.69
N HIS A 346 -9.91 -0.55 -1.45
CA HIS A 346 -9.15 0.60 -1.02
C HIS A 346 -7.63 0.30 -1.09
N GLU A 347 -6.78 1.30 -1.28
CA GLU A 347 -5.33 1.11 -1.43
C GLU A 347 -4.69 0.36 -0.26
N PHE A 348 -5.18 0.61 0.96
CA PHE A 348 -4.76 -0.14 2.15
C PHE A 348 -5.39 -1.53 2.27
N GLU A 349 -6.59 -1.77 1.70
CA GLU A 349 -7.13 -3.12 1.57
C GLU A 349 -6.32 -3.95 0.56
N ARG A 350 -5.71 -3.33 -0.47
CA ARG A 350 -4.84 -4.04 -1.42
C ARG A 350 -3.64 -4.69 -0.71
N MET A 351 -3.04 -3.99 0.24
CA MET A 351 -2.02 -4.58 1.13
C MET A 351 -2.61 -5.74 1.96
N GLY A 352 -3.82 -5.57 2.50
CA GLY A 352 -4.52 -6.65 3.21
C GLY A 352 -4.82 -7.87 2.33
N PHE A 353 -5.17 -7.66 1.07
CA PHE A 353 -5.41 -8.71 0.06
C PHE A 353 -4.14 -9.48 -0.25
N VAL A 354 -3.03 -8.78 -0.51
CA VAL A 354 -1.73 -9.43 -0.74
C VAL A 354 -1.26 -10.18 0.52
N LEU A 355 -1.45 -9.59 1.70
CA LEU A 355 -1.20 -10.30 2.97
C LEU A 355 -2.03 -11.58 3.11
N GLU A 356 -3.32 -11.54 2.74
CA GLU A 356 -4.19 -12.72 2.81
C GLU A 356 -3.75 -13.81 1.84
N LEU A 357 -3.34 -13.46 0.62
CA LEU A 357 -2.76 -14.40 -0.35
C LEU A 357 -1.47 -15.04 0.18
N LEU A 358 -0.57 -14.23 0.77
CA LEU A 358 0.69 -14.70 1.35
C LEU A 358 0.46 -15.59 2.57
N ALA A 359 -0.46 -15.21 3.45
CA ALA A 359 -0.81 -15.97 4.66
C ALA A 359 -1.44 -17.34 4.34
N ARG A 360 -2.09 -17.48 3.19
CA ARG A 360 -2.62 -18.75 2.68
C ARG A 360 -1.56 -19.63 2.01
N THR A 361 -0.38 -19.09 1.74
CA THR A 361 0.75 -19.85 1.20
C THR A 361 1.63 -20.35 2.32
N GLU A 362 1.49 -21.65 2.65
CA GLU A 362 2.28 -22.28 3.71
C GLU A 362 3.80 -22.11 3.46
N GLY A 363 4.52 -21.80 4.53
CA GLY A 363 5.97 -21.60 4.52
C GLY A 363 6.42 -20.18 4.19
N LEU A 364 5.51 -19.25 3.95
CA LEU A 364 5.79 -17.80 3.96
C LEU A 364 5.39 -17.20 5.32
N GLY A 365 6.15 -16.22 5.80
CA GLY A 365 5.90 -15.60 7.10
C GLY A 365 6.71 -14.34 7.35
N GLU A 366 6.70 -13.91 8.63
CA GLU A 366 7.26 -12.62 9.08
C GLU A 366 6.79 -11.44 8.22
N PHE A 367 5.49 -11.40 7.97
CA PHE A 367 4.91 -10.43 7.08
C PHE A 367 5.05 -9.00 7.61
N ARG A 368 5.31 -8.09 6.69
CA ARG A 368 5.43 -6.67 6.92
C ARG A 368 4.70 -5.92 5.82
N THR A 369 4.13 -4.78 6.17
CA THR A 369 3.62 -3.81 5.18
C THR A 369 4.30 -2.48 5.36
N TYR A 370 4.57 -1.82 4.25
CA TYR A 370 5.12 -0.49 4.19
C TYR A 370 4.30 0.36 3.24
N SER A 371 3.97 1.58 3.64
CA SER A 371 3.40 2.59 2.76
C SER A 371 4.13 3.93 2.90
N LEU A 372 4.34 4.62 1.78
CA LEU A 372 4.93 5.95 1.73
C LEU A 372 4.16 6.84 0.76
N ARG A 373 3.62 7.95 1.27
CA ARG A 373 2.65 8.80 0.55
C ARG A 373 2.92 10.29 0.79
N GLY A 374 2.26 11.16 0.04
CA GLY A 374 2.21 12.61 0.30
C GLY A 374 3.32 13.44 -0.33
N PHE A 375 4.32 12.82 -0.97
CA PHE A 375 5.36 13.55 -1.69
C PHE A 375 4.78 14.35 -2.87
N PRO A 376 5.38 15.51 -3.21
CA PRO A 376 5.01 16.24 -4.41
C PRO A 376 5.41 15.45 -5.67
N ARG A 377 4.54 15.50 -6.69
CA ARG A 377 4.84 14.98 -8.02
C ARG A 377 5.92 15.85 -8.68
N PRO A 378 6.86 15.27 -9.46
CA PRO A 378 7.78 16.04 -10.28
C PRO A 378 7.02 17.00 -11.21
N VAL A 379 7.49 18.24 -11.34
CA VAL A 379 6.81 19.28 -12.13
C VAL A 379 6.79 18.96 -13.62
N ASP A 380 7.78 18.21 -14.09
CA ASP A 380 7.97 17.74 -15.47
C ASP A 380 7.22 16.42 -15.77
N ASP A 381 6.56 15.81 -14.79
CA ASP A 381 5.72 14.63 -15.03
C ASP A 381 4.48 15.00 -15.84
N LYS A 382 4.10 14.14 -16.80
CA LYS A 382 2.94 14.37 -17.69
C LYS A 382 1.61 14.54 -16.95
N TRP A 383 1.51 14.07 -15.70
CA TRP A 383 0.30 14.18 -14.88
C TRP A 383 0.37 15.30 -13.83
N SER A 384 1.43 16.10 -13.79
CA SER A 384 1.63 17.17 -12.79
C SER A 384 0.50 18.20 -12.76
N ILE A 385 -0.18 18.41 -13.89
CA ILE A 385 -1.35 19.31 -14.00
C ILE A 385 -2.60 18.70 -13.36
N ALA A 386 -2.79 17.39 -13.46
CA ALA A 386 -3.99 16.69 -12.99
C ALA A 386 -3.87 16.24 -11.53
N CYS A 387 -2.67 15.88 -11.08
CA CYS A 387 -2.40 15.43 -9.72
C CYS A 387 -1.08 16.02 -9.23
N THR A 388 -1.12 16.74 -8.11
CA THR A 388 0.07 17.38 -7.52
C THR A 388 0.87 16.45 -6.61
N LEU A 389 0.30 15.30 -6.25
CA LEU A 389 0.97 14.30 -5.43
C LEU A 389 1.60 13.23 -6.30
N SER A 390 2.79 12.81 -5.89
CA SER A 390 3.48 11.65 -6.44
C SER A 390 2.65 10.39 -6.18
N ASP A 391 2.80 9.42 -7.06
CA ASP A 391 2.28 8.06 -6.94
C ASP A 391 2.70 7.50 -5.55
N PRO A 392 1.76 7.03 -4.71
CA PRO A 392 2.09 6.43 -3.42
C PRO A 392 2.84 5.10 -3.61
N LEU A 393 3.72 4.77 -2.68
CA LEU A 393 4.40 3.47 -2.64
C LEU A 393 3.75 2.57 -1.60
N TYR A 394 3.38 1.36 -1.98
CA TYR A 394 2.94 0.29 -1.10
C TYR A 394 3.83 -0.94 -1.30
N VAL A 395 4.25 -1.59 -0.21
CA VAL A 395 5.04 -2.83 -0.26
C VAL A 395 4.52 -3.81 0.78
N VAL A 396 4.28 -5.05 0.37
CA VAL A 396 4.04 -6.20 1.25
C VAL A 396 5.20 -7.16 1.09
N TYR A 397 5.86 -7.50 2.19
CA TYR A 397 7.09 -8.27 2.16
C TYR A 397 7.26 -9.17 3.37
N GLY A 398 8.17 -10.12 3.28
CA GLY A 398 8.41 -11.11 4.32
C GLY A 398 9.51 -12.07 3.89
N LYS A 399 9.49 -13.29 4.43
CA LYS A 399 10.47 -14.31 4.09
C LYS A 399 9.86 -15.70 4.00
N ARG A 400 10.58 -16.60 3.35
CA ARG A 400 10.34 -18.05 3.46
C ARG A 400 10.81 -18.51 4.84
N VAL A 401 9.86 -19.02 5.64
CA VAL A 401 10.09 -19.51 7.01
C VAL A 401 10.18 -21.03 7.11
N SER A 402 9.74 -21.78 6.07
CA SER A 402 9.92 -23.23 5.98
C SER A 402 10.07 -23.79 4.57
#